data_AF-A0A8T3RE29-F1
#
_entry.id   AF-A0A8T3RE29-F1
#
_cell.length_a   1.000
_cell.length_b   1.000
_cell.length_c   1.000
_cell.angle_alpha   90.00
_cell.angle_beta   90.00
_cell.angle_gamma   90.00
#
_symmetry.space_group_name_H-M   'P 1'
#
loop_
_entity.id
_entity.type
_entity.pdbx_description
1 polymer ?
#
loop_
_entity_poly.entity_id
_entity_poly.type
_entity_poly.pdbx_seq_one_letter_code
_entity_poly.pdbx_strand_id
1 'polypeptide(L)' 'MVESDDEVTQALLASSEDFKRLYQKHRGLKDQVHQANTGALPLDDISLENLKKQKLLLKDRMATMIKTYRDRKLAIGG' A
#
# COMPACT_ATOMS: atom_id res chain seq x y z
N MET A 1 8.98 17.24 10.85
CA MET A 1 8.99 17.29 9.37
C MET A 1 8.70 15.88 8.84
N VAL A 2 7.45 15.43 8.90
CA VAL A 2 7.00 14.13 8.33
C VAL A 2 5.61 14.31 7.72
N GLU A 3 5.42 15.42 7.00
CA GLU A 3 4.11 15.85 6.51
C GLU A 3 3.96 15.67 4.98
N SER A 4 4.95 15.12 4.29
CA SER A 4 4.94 15.10 2.81
C SER A 4 4.37 13.82 2.19
N ASP A 5 4.33 12.70 2.91
CA ASP A 5 3.77 11.45 2.35
C ASP A 5 2.25 11.38 2.55
N ASP A 6 1.70 11.94 3.64
CA ASP A 6 0.28 11.84 3.94
C ASP A 6 -0.59 12.67 2.98
N GLU A 7 -0.18 13.90 2.62
CA GLU A 7 -0.94 14.73 1.67
C GLU A 7 -1.07 14.06 0.29
N VAL A 8 0.03 13.56 -0.27
CA VAL A 8 0.03 12.88 -1.58
C VAL A 8 -0.76 11.58 -1.50
N THR A 9 -0.65 10.87 -0.39
CA THR A 9 -1.43 9.65 -0.12
C THR A 9 -2.92 9.96 -0.04
N GLN A 10 -3.35 11.01 0.66
CA GLN A 10 -4.75 11.45 0.74
C GLN A 10 -5.27 11.89 -0.63
N ALA A 11 -4.50 12.66 -1.38
CA ALA A 11 -4.85 13.09 -2.73
C ALA A 11 -5.01 11.88 -3.68
N LEU A 12 -4.10 10.90 -3.60
CA LEU A 12 -4.20 9.65 -4.35
C LEU A 12 -5.39 8.78 -3.88
N LEU A 13 -5.69 8.73 -2.58
CA LEU A 13 -6.85 8.02 -2.06
C LEU A 13 -8.18 8.63 -2.54
N ALA A 14 -8.23 9.96 -2.69
CA ALA A 14 -9.39 10.69 -3.17
C ALA A 14 -9.51 10.64 -4.70
N SER A 15 -8.40 10.76 -5.42
CA SER A 15 -8.37 10.90 -6.88
C SER A 15 -8.13 9.60 -7.63
N SER A 16 -7.65 8.53 -6.96
CA SER A 16 -7.23 7.29 -7.60
C SER A 16 -7.80 6.07 -6.87
N GLU A 17 -8.85 5.49 -7.45
CA GLU A 17 -9.48 4.28 -6.93
C GLU A 17 -8.52 3.09 -6.86
N ASP A 18 -7.57 3.00 -7.80
CA ASP A 18 -6.50 2.00 -7.77
C ASP A 18 -5.68 2.07 -6.49
N PHE A 19 -5.28 3.28 -6.08
CA PHE A 19 -4.52 3.47 -4.84
C PHE A 19 -5.36 3.07 -3.62
N LYS A 20 -6.65 3.43 -3.62
CA LYS A 20 -7.59 3.04 -2.56
C LYS A 20 -7.78 1.53 -2.46
N ARG A 21 -7.82 0.81 -3.59
CA ARG A 21 -7.86 -0.67 -3.61
C ARG A 21 -6.56 -1.29 -3.10
N LEU A 22 -5.41 -0.74 -3.51
CA LEU A 22 -4.09 -1.19 -3.05
C LEU A 22 -3.94 -0.99 -1.53
N TYR A 23 -4.37 0.16 -1.01
CA TYR A 23 -4.32 0.48 0.42
C TYR A 23 -5.18 -0.47 1.25
N GLN A 24 -6.41 -0.74 0.79
CA GLN A 24 -7.31 -1.72 1.42
C GLN A 24 -6.73 -3.13 1.38
N LYS A 25 -6.15 -3.55 0.24
CA LYS A 25 -5.43 -4.83 0.16
C LYS A 25 -4.26 -4.89 1.13
N HIS A 26 -3.47 -3.82 1.25
CA HIS A 26 -2.33 -3.79 2.16
C HIS A 26 -2.79 -3.94 3.62
N ARG A 27 -3.87 -3.25 4.01
CA ARG A 27 -4.52 -3.41 5.32
C ARG A 27 -4.98 -4.85 5.55
N GLY A 28 -5.71 -5.43 4.59
CA GLY A 28 -6.20 -6.81 4.68
C GLY A 28 -5.08 -7.84 4.79
N LEU A 29 -4.01 -7.70 4.00
CA LEU A 29 -2.84 -8.59 4.11
C LEU A 29 -2.14 -8.43 5.45
N LYS A 30 -2.00 -7.20 5.96
CA LYS A 30 -1.38 -6.95 7.27
C LYS A 30 -2.19 -7.57 8.40
N ASP A 31 -3.52 -7.51 8.28
CA ASP A 31 -4.45 -8.13 9.21
C ASP A 31 -4.38 -9.67 9.14
N GLN A 32 -4.40 -10.26 7.94
CA GLN A 32 -4.20 -11.71 7.77
C GLN A 32 -2.85 -12.18 8.33
N VAL A 33 -1.77 -11.44 8.06
CA VAL A 33 -0.45 -11.72 8.65
C VAL A 33 -0.54 -11.66 10.18
N HIS A 34 -1.22 -10.66 10.73
CA HIS A 34 -1.38 -10.52 12.17
C HIS A 34 -2.16 -11.70 12.77
N GLN A 35 -3.32 -12.04 12.21
CA GLN A 35 -4.13 -13.19 12.63
C GLN A 35 -3.34 -14.50 12.56
N ALA A 36 -2.55 -14.70 11.49
CA ALA A 36 -1.67 -15.86 11.35
C ALA A 36 -0.56 -15.89 12.41
N ASN A 37 0.09 -14.75 12.68
CA ASN A 37 1.13 -14.67 13.72
C ASN A 37 0.58 -14.87 15.13
N THR A 38 -0.64 -14.41 15.40
CA THR A 38 -1.33 -14.60 16.68
C THR A 38 -1.88 -16.03 16.82
N GLY A 39 -1.76 -16.88 15.79
CA GLY A 39 -2.33 -18.23 15.78
C GLY A 39 -3.85 -18.27 15.66
N ALA A 40 -4.48 -17.14 15.36
CA ALA A 40 -5.92 -17.03 15.14
C ALA A 40 -6.34 -17.58 13.77
N LEU A 41 -5.40 -17.66 12.82
CA LEU A 41 -5.61 -18.25 11.51
C LEU A 41 -4.57 -19.36 11.27
N PRO A 42 -4.97 -20.61 10.97
CA PRO A 42 -4.06 -21.63 10.49
C PRO A 42 -3.64 -21.26 9.06
N LEU A 43 -2.60 -20.45 8.95
CA LEU A 43 -2.07 -19.99 7.69
C LEU A 43 -0.87 -20.86 7.30
N ASP A 44 -0.95 -21.47 6.12
CA ASP A 44 0.12 -22.29 5.57
C ASP A 44 1.37 -21.46 5.24
N ASP A 45 2.56 -22.06 5.32
CA ASP A 45 3.84 -21.37 5.11
C ASP A 45 3.89 -20.68 3.73
N ILE A 46 3.30 -21.35 2.71
CA ILE A 46 3.12 -20.83 1.36
C ILE A 46 2.30 -19.54 1.35
N SER A 47 1.23 -19.48 2.15
CA SER A 47 0.39 -18.29 2.26
C SER A 47 1.14 -17.17 2.95
N LEU A 48 1.93 -17.46 3.99
CA LEU A 48 2.73 -16.47 4.71
C LEU A 48 3.84 -15.87 3.82
N GLU A 49 4.50 -16.68 3.01
CA GLU A 49 5.42 -16.21 1.95
C GLU A 49 4.72 -15.36 0.90
N ASN A 50 3.53 -15.77 0.43
CA ASN A 50 2.74 -14.99 -0.51
C ASN A 50 2.31 -13.64 0.09
N LEU A 51 1.94 -13.60 1.37
CA LEU A 51 1.62 -12.35 2.07
C LEU A 51 2.83 -11.41 2.12
N LYS A 52 4.03 -11.93 2.40
CA LYS A 52 5.27 -11.13 2.37
C LYS A 52 5.55 -10.56 0.96
N LYS A 53 5.46 -11.39 -0.08
CA LYS A 53 5.63 -10.96 -1.48
C LYS A 53 4.59 -9.91 -1.88
N GLN A 54 3.32 -10.15 -1.57
CA GLN A 54 2.24 -9.20 -1.85
C GLN A 54 2.42 -7.88 -1.10
N LYS A 55 2.82 -7.91 0.18
CA LYS A 55 3.09 -6.70 0.96
C LYS A 55 4.22 -5.88 0.34
N LEU A 56 5.28 -6.53 -0.14
CA LEU A 56 6.36 -5.87 -0.87
C LEU A 56 5.88 -5.26 -2.19
N LEU A 57 5.14 -6.03 -3.00
CA LEU A 57 4.55 -5.57 -4.26
C LEU A 57 3.62 -4.39 -4.08
N LEU A 58 2.73 -4.44 -3.08
CA LEU A 58 1.80 -3.33 -2.81
C LEU A 58 2.56 -2.08 -2.38
N LYS A 59 3.57 -2.22 -1.53
CA LYS A 59 4.42 -1.10 -1.12
C LYS A 59 5.13 -0.48 -2.34
N ASP A 60 5.71 -1.31 -3.20
CA ASP A 60 6.41 -0.86 -4.41
C ASP A 60 5.46 -0.15 -5.39
N ARG A 61 4.26 -0.71 -5.57
CA ARG A 61 3.22 -0.15 -6.44
C ARG A 61 2.68 1.18 -5.90
N MET A 62 2.45 1.27 -4.59
CA MET A 62 2.07 2.52 -3.92
C MET A 62 3.19 3.57 -4.04
N ALA A 63 4.45 3.20 -3.82
CA ALA A 63 5.60 4.09 -3.96
C ALA A 63 5.73 4.62 -5.40
N THR A 64 5.53 3.76 -6.40
CA THR A 64 5.52 4.13 -7.81
C THR A 64 4.40 5.14 -8.10
N MET A 65 3.17 4.88 -7.63
CA MET A 65 2.04 5.80 -7.82
C MET A 65 2.29 7.15 -7.16
N ILE A 66 2.82 7.18 -5.92
CA ILE A 66 3.19 8.41 -5.21
C ILE A 66 4.24 9.19 -6.00
N LYS A 67 5.28 8.50 -6.49
CA LYS A 67 6.35 9.11 -7.28
C LYS A 67 5.81 9.71 -8.58
N THR A 68 5.02 8.96 -9.34
CA THR A 68 4.40 9.44 -10.59
C THR A 68 3.45 10.60 -10.34
N TYR A 69 2.64 10.55 -9.27
CA TYR A 69 1.72 11.63 -8.94
C TYR A 69 2.47 12.91 -8.53
N ARG A 70 3.53 12.77 -7.73
CA ARG A 70 4.40 13.89 -7.34
C ARG A 70 5.09 14.52 -8.55
N ASP A 71 5.64 13.70 -9.43
CA ASP A 71 6.29 14.14 -10.67
C ASP A 71 5.30 14.89 -11.57
N ARG A 72 4.09 14.32 -11.74
CA ARG A 72 3.03 14.97 -12.51
C ARG A 72 2.57 16.27 -11.86
N LYS A 73 2.35 16.31 -10.54
CA LYS A 73 1.96 17.53 -9.78
C LYS A 73 3.00 18.63 -9.93
N LEU A 74 4.30 18.30 -9.98
CA LEU A 74 5.38 19.24 -10.24
C LEU A 74 5.38 19.75 -11.70
N ALA A 75 5.06 18.88 -12.67
CA ALA A 75 5.04 19.23 -14.09
C ALA A 75 3.86 20.14 -14.51
N ILE A 76 2.72 20.11 -13.81
CA ILE A 76 1.55 20.96 -14.14
C ILE A 76 1.54 22.29 -13.37
N GLY A 77 2.48 22.49 -12.44
CA GLY A 77 2.58 23.69 -11.60
C GLY A 77 3.80 24.57 -11.91
N GLY A 78 4.47 24.34 -13.04
CA GLY A 78 5.64 25.10 -13.51
C GLY A 78 5.30 26.07 -14.63
#